data_AF-S4NIL8-F1
#
_entry.id   AF-S4NIL8-F1
#
_cell.length_a   1.000
_cell.length_b   1.000
_cell.length_c   1.000
_cell.angle_alpha   90.00
_cell.angle_beta   90.00
_cell.angle_gamma   90.00
#
_symmetry.space_group_name_H-M   'P 1'
#
loop_
_entity.id
_entity.type
_entity.pdbx_description
1 polymer ?
#
loop_
_entity_poly.entity_id
_entity_poly.type
_entity_poly.pdbx_seq_one_letter_code
_entity_poly.pdbx_strand_id
1 'polypeptide(L)'
;LQSKYETYMQCGCNALRLIVRNFSSVVRANVSAPVRTLGVDIPREERYTKCVQIHRLLLDIRAFLLKRQTLQGRLGAAFRDLHTLMQQGLD
;
A
#
# COMPACT_ATOMS: atom_id res chain seq x y z
N LEU A 1 5.03 11.14 -3.23
CA LEU A 1 4.75 11.72 -1.89
C LEU A 1 5.89 12.60 -1.35
N GLN A 2 6.95 12.86 -2.11
CA GLN A 2 8.09 13.70 -1.68
C GLN A 2 8.33 14.89 -2.63
N SER A 3 7.32 15.25 -3.42
CA SER A 3 7.42 16.38 -4.34
C SER A 3 7.58 17.69 -3.59
N LYS A 4 8.21 18.69 -4.22
CA LYS A 4 8.28 20.06 -3.69
C LYS A 4 6.92 20.76 -3.70
N TYR A 5 5.97 20.28 -4.53
CA TYR A 5 4.64 20.89 -4.64
C TYR A 5 3.59 20.02 -3.95
N GLU A 6 2.80 20.66 -3.08
CA GLU A 6 1.74 20.02 -2.30
C GLU A 6 0.68 19.36 -3.19
N THR A 7 0.33 19.97 -4.33
CA THR A 7 -0.67 19.42 -5.28
C THR A 7 -0.28 18.02 -5.79
N TYR A 8 0.99 17.79 -6.09
CA TYR A 8 1.46 16.46 -6.50
C TYR A 8 1.47 15.47 -5.33
N MET A 9 1.76 15.93 -4.11
CA MET A 9 1.68 15.09 -2.92
C MET A 9 0.23 14.67 -2.65
N GLN A 10 -0.71 15.60 -2.76
CA GLN A 10 -2.14 15.33 -2.60
C GLN A 10 -2.67 14.36 -3.68
N CYS A 11 -2.26 14.54 -4.94
CA CYS A 11 -2.57 13.59 -6.01
C CYS A 11 -2.05 12.18 -5.67
N GLY A 12 -0.80 12.08 -5.20
CA GLY A 12 -0.23 10.82 -4.73
C GLY A 12 -0.99 10.20 -3.56
N CYS A 13 -1.45 11.00 -2.60
CA CYS A 13 -2.29 10.53 -1.49
C CYS A 13 -3.62 9.96 -1.98
N ASN A 14 -4.26 10.63 -2.95
CA ASN A 14 -5.53 10.18 -3.52
C ASN A 14 -5.37 8.87 -4.29
N ALA A 15 -4.31 8.76 -5.10
CA ALA A 15 -3.98 7.52 -5.81
C ALA A 15 -3.70 6.37 -4.84
N LEU A 16 -2.89 6.60 -3.79
CA LEU A 16 -2.60 5.56 -2.81
C LEU A 16 -3.84 5.13 -2.04
N ARG A 17 -4.72 6.07 -1.68
CA ARG A 17 -6.01 5.78 -1.05
C ARG A 17 -6.87 4.86 -1.91
N LEU A 18 -6.91 5.12 -3.23
CA LEU A 18 -7.62 4.26 -4.18
C LEU A 18 -6.99 2.86 -4.25
N ILE A 19 -5.65 2.78 -4.32
CA ILE A 19 -4.93 1.50 -4.38
C ILE A 19 -5.23 0.66 -3.13
N VAL A 20 -5.07 1.23 -1.94
CA VAL A 20 -5.28 0.52 -0.67
C VAL A 20 -6.73 0.06 -0.54
N ARG A 21 -7.71 0.93 -0.85
CA ARG A 21 -9.13 0.54 -0.75
C ARG A 21 -9.54 -0.60 -1.66
N ASN A 22 -9.00 -0.66 -2.88
CA ASN A 22 -9.44 -1.65 -3.87
C ASN A 22 -8.59 -2.93 -3.84
N PHE A 23 -7.29 -2.81 -3.55
CA PHE A 23 -6.35 -3.93 -3.74
C PHE A 23 -5.86 -4.56 -2.44
N SER A 24 -6.06 -3.93 -1.27
CA SER A 24 -5.58 -4.50 0.01
C SER A 24 -6.07 -5.92 0.27
N SER A 25 -7.35 -6.20 0.04
CA SER A 25 -7.92 -7.53 0.28
C SER A 25 -7.28 -8.59 -0.63
N VAL A 26 -7.18 -8.33 -1.94
CA VAL A 26 -6.59 -9.28 -2.90
C VAL A 26 -5.09 -9.46 -2.66
N VAL A 27 -4.37 -8.39 -2.32
CA VAL A 27 -2.94 -8.46 -2.00
C VAL A 27 -2.72 -9.36 -0.78
N ARG A 28 -3.45 -9.12 0.33
CA ARG A 28 -3.34 -9.96 1.54
C ARG A 28 -3.71 -11.41 1.26
N ALA A 29 -4.83 -11.65 0.59
CA ALA A 29 -5.29 -13.00 0.28
C ALA A 29 -4.26 -13.81 -0.53
N ASN A 30 -3.56 -13.17 -1.48
CA ASN A 30 -2.53 -13.82 -2.26
C ASN A 30 -1.21 -14.00 -1.49
N VAL A 31 -0.81 -13.03 -0.66
CA VAL A 31 0.42 -13.13 0.15
C VAL A 31 0.29 -14.19 1.25
N SER A 32 -0.89 -14.32 1.86
CA SER A 32 -1.19 -15.33 2.89
C SER A 32 -1.54 -16.70 2.32
N ALA A 33 -1.68 -16.83 1.00
CA ALA A 33 -2.07 -18.09 0.39
C ALA A 33 -0.97 -19.16 0.56
N PRO A 34 -1.34 -20.44 0.76
CA PRO A 34 -0.37 -21.53 0.81
C PRO A 34 0.45 -21.61 -0.49
N VAL A 35 1.77 -21.61 -0.32
CA VAL A 35 2.76 -21.62 -1.41
C VAL A 35 2.79 -22.95 -2.16
N ARG A 36 2.26 -24.04 -1.59
CA ARG A 36 2.29 -25.38 -2.20
C ARG A 36 0.97 -25.73 -2.88
N THR A 37 0.99 -25.76 -4.20
CA THR A 37 0.06 -26.52 -5.02
C THR A 37 0.82 -27.66 -5.70
N LEU A 38 0.21 -28.83 -5.79
CA LEU A 38 0.74 -29.94 -6.59
C LEU A 38 0.57 -29.57 -8.07
N GLY A 39 1.68 -29.31 -8.78
CA GLY A 39 1.69 -28.89 -10.18
C GLY A 39 2.27 -27.48 -10.40
N VAL A 40 2.50 -27.13 -11.66
CA VAL A 40 3.00 -25.81 -12.08
C VAL A 40 1.82 -24.93 -12.51
N ASP A 41 1.51 -23.88 -11.75
CA ASP A 41 0.47 -22.89 -12.07
C ASP A 41 1.13 -21.52 -12.21
N ILE A 42 1.70 -21.27 -13.40
CA ILE A 42 2.47 -20.06 -13.71
C ILE A 42 1.66 -18.78 -13.43
N PRO A 43 0.38 -18.66 -13.87
CA PRO A 43 -0.42 -17.48 -13.56
C PRO A 43 -0.59 -17.21 -12.06
N ARG A 44 -0.71 -18.26 -11.24
CA ARG A 44 -0.80 -18.13 -9.78
C ARG A 44 0.52 -17.69 -9.17
N GLU A 45 1.64 -18.26 -9.60
CA GLU A 45 2.98 -17.87 -9.15
C GLU A 45 3.32 -16.41 -9.50
N GLU A 46 2.96 -15.97 -10.71
CA GLU A 46 3.10 -14.57 -11.11
C GLU A 46 2.25 -13.64 -10.24
N ARG A 47 0.99 -14.02 -9.98
CA ARG A 47 0.08 -13.22 -9.15
C ARG A 47 0.61 -13.09 -7.72
N TYR A 48 1.10 -14.19 -7.16
CA TYR A 48 1.75 -14.21 -5.86
C TYR A 48 2.94 -13.24 -5.84
N THR A 49 3.85 -13.36 -6.81
CA THR A 49 5.04 -12.51 -6.94
C THR A 49 4.67 -11.03 -7.02
N LYS A 50 3.69 -10.68 -7.87
CA LYS A 50 3.16 -9.31 -7.99
C LYS A 50 2.56 -8.81 -6.67
N CYS A 51 1.77 -9.63 -5.99
CA CYS A 51 1.15 -9.26 -4.71
C CYS A 51 2.18 -9.07 -3.59
N VAL A 52 3.21 -9.92 -3.51
CA VAL A 52 4.32 -9.77 -2.56
C VAL A 52 5.08 -8.46 -2.82
N GLN A 53 5.36 -8.15 -4.08
CA GLN A 53 6.03 -6.90 -4.44
C GLN A 53 5.19 -5.68 -4.05
N ILE A 54 3.88 -5.68 -4.37
CA ILE A 54 2.96 -4.61 -3.99
C ILE A 54 2.90 -4.48 -2.46
N HIS A 55 2.77 -5.59 -1.74
CA HIS A 55 2.70 -5.58 -0.28
C HIS A 55 3.95 -4.93 0.33
N ARG A 56 5.15 -5.30 -0.15
CA ARG A 56 6.41 -4.68 0.27
C ARG A 56 6.44 -3.17 0.00
N LEU A 57 6.08 -2.75 -1.21
CA LEU A 57 6.03 -1.33 -1.56
C LEU A 57 5.06 -0.55 -0.67
N LEU A 58 3.90 -1.14 -0.36
CA LEU A 58 2.93 -0.53 0.54
C LEU A 58 3.46 -0.43 1.98
N LEU A 59 4.21 -1.42 2.47
CA LEU A 59 4.86 -1.33 3.79
C LEU A 59 5.93 -0.23 3.83
N ASP A 60 6.75 -0.09 2.78
CA ASP A 60 7.76 0.97 2.69
C ASP A 60 7.09 2.37 2.70
N ILE A 61 5.99 2.52 1.98
CA ILE A 61 5.21 3.78 1.99
C ILE A 61 4.56 4.01 3.37
N ARG A 62 4.03 2.98 4.04
CA ARG A 62 3.48 3.11 5.40
C ARG A 62 4.53 3.62 6.37
N ALA A 63 5.75 3.04 6.34
CA ALA A 63 6.87 3.49 7.16
C ALA A 63 7.28 4.94 6.85
N PHE A 64 7.23 5.35 5.58
CA PHE A 64 7.44 6.75 5.20
C PHE A 64 6.37 7.68 5.77
N LEU A 65 5.09 7.30 5.68
CA LEU A 65 3.97 8.10 6.21
C LEU A 65 4.07 8.25 7.73
N LEU A 66 4.45 7.19 8.45
CA LEU A 66 4.66 7.20 9.89
C LEU A 66 5.65 8.30 10.32
N LYS A 67 6.79 8.41 9.61
CA LYS A 67 7.82 9.44 9.87
C LYS A 67 7.34 10.87 9.60
N ARG A 68 6.23 11.03 8.87
CA ARG A 68 5.71 12.33 8.40
C ARG A 68 4.39 12.72 9.09
N GLN A 69 3.93 11.96 10.10
CA GLN A 69 2.67 12.23 10.80
C GLN A 69 2.65 13.55 11.58
N THR A 70 3.82 14.07 11.95
CA THR A 70 3.99 15.34 12.67
C THR A 70 3.85 16.57 11.78
N LEU A 71 3.74 16.40 10.45
CA LEU A 71 3.42 17.50 9.55
C LEU A 71 2.06 18.12 9.94
N GLN A 72 2.03 19.44 9.99
CA GLN A 72 0.82 20.21 10.26
C GLN A 72 0.09 20.53 8.95
N GLY A 73 -1.15 21.02 9.08
CA GLY A 73 -1.99 21.40 7.94
C GLY A 73 -2.66 20.22 7.23
N ARG A 74 -3.24 20.51 6.06
CA ARG A 74 -4.09 19.56 5.30
C ARG A 74 -3.32 18.32 4.87
N LEU A 75 -2.09 18.49 4.39
CA LEU A 75 -1.25 17.39 3.97
C LEU A 75 -0.88 16.46 5.12
N GLY A 76 -0.61 17.02 6.30
CA GLY A 76 -0.36 16.26 7.52
C GLY A 76 -1.57 15.41 7.93
N ALA A 77 -2.77 15.99 7.87
CA ALA A 77 -4.01 15.24 8.08
C ALA A 77 -4.17 14.11 7.06
N ALA A 78 -3.96 14.39 5.77
CA ALA A 78 -4.03 13.38 4.72
C ALA A 78 -3.03 12.22 4.93
N PHE A 79 -1.82 12.49 5.41
CA PHE A 79 -0.82 11.47 5.73
C PHE A 79 -1.22 10.61 6.92
N ARG A 80 -1.80 11.19 7.98
CA ARG A 80 -2.32 10.42 9.13
C ARG A 80 -3.47 9.52 8.72
N ASP A 81 -4.45 10.04 7.98
CA ASP A 81 -5.57 9.25 7.47
C ASP A 81 -5.10 8.09 6.59
N LEU A 82 -4.11 8.35 5.73
CA LEU A 82 -3.58 7.36 4.82
C LEU A 82 -2.78 6.29 5.57
N HIS A 83 -2.00 6.68 6.59
CA HIS A 83 -1.31 5.72 7.46
C HIS A 83 -2.32 4.79 8.16
N THR A 84 -3.37 5.34 8.77
CA THR A 84 -4.42 4.55 9.43
C THR A 84 -5.12 3.61 8.45
N LEU A 85 -5.47 4.10 7.25
CA LEU A 85 -6.06 3.27 6.20
C LEU A 85 -5.12 2.12 5.78
N MET A 86 -3.82 2.41 5.63
CA MET A 86 -2.83 1.40 5.27
C MET A 86 -2.57 0.40 6.39
N GLN A 87 -2.66 0.81 7.65
CA GLN A 87 -2.57 -0.09 8.79
C GLN A 87 -3.71 -1.11 8.75
N GLN A 88 -4.96 -0.64 8.65
CA GLN A 88 -6.16 -1.49 8.51
C GLN A 88 -6.17 -2.33 7.23
N GLY A 89 -5.54 -1.83 6.16
CA GLY A 89 -5.51 -2.47 4.85
C GLY A 89 -4.36 -3.46 4.67
N LEU A 90 -3.35 -3.49 5.53
CA LEU A 90 -2.17 -4.35 5.34
C LEU A 90 -1.95 -5.34 6.47
N ASP A 91 -2.42 -5.00 7.68
CA ASP A 91 -2.50 -5.94 8.80
C ASP A 91 -3.72 -6.87 8.62
#